data_AF-E2AQB7-F1
#
_entry.id   AF-E2AQB7-F1
#
_cell.length_a   1.000
_cell.length_b   1.000
_cell.length_c   1.000
_cell.angle_alpha   90.00
_cell.angle_beta   90.00
_cell.angle_gamma   90.00
#
_symmetry.space_group_name_H-M   'P 1'
#
loop_
_entity.id
_entity.type
_entity.pdbx_description
1 polymer ?
#
loop_
_entity_poly.entity_id
_entity_poly.type
_entity_poly.pdbx_seq_one_letter_code
_entity_poly.pdbx_strand_id
1 'polypeptide(L)'
;IYQIGSYRVNYDAENWNRLSKYLNSNSYRTIHVLDRAKIIDDTFHFLMTGQLNFTIFLNISHYLRRDTDYIAWYPMFKNLEYMS
;
A
#
# COMPACT_ATOMS: atom_id res chain seq x y z
N ILE A 1 16.06 13.12 8.29
CA ILE A 1 14.93 12.91 9.22
C ILE A 1 13.66 13.10 8.40
N TYR A 2 13.03 12.02 7.93
CA TYR A 2 11.71 12.10 7.29
C TYR A 2 10.69 11.64 8.33
N GLN A 3 10.24 12.60 9.13
CA GLN A 3 9.16 12.44 10.08
C GLN A 3 7.86 12.76 9.32
N ILE A 4 7.36 11.81 8.53
CA ILE A 4 6.02 11.91 7.95
C ILE A 4 5.07 11.62 9.12
N GLY A 5 4.30 12.63 9.52
CA GLY A 5 3.42 12.57 10.67
C GLY A 5 2.54 11.32 10.71
N SER A 6 2.14 10.92 11.92
CA SER A 6 1.32 9.75 12.24
C SER A 6 -0.13 9.90 11.76
N TYR A 7 -0.35 10.14 10.47
CA TYR A 7 -1.66 10.23 9.83
C TYR A 7 -1.77 9.21 8.69
N ARG A 8 -2.96 8.64 8.54
CA ARG A 8 -3.32 7.77 7.41
C ARG A 8 -3.98 8.62 6.32
N VAL A 9 -3.73 8.32 5.05
CA VAL A 9 -4.30 9.09 3.94
C VAL A 9 -5.28 8.21 3.16
N ASN A 10 -6.58 8.51 3.27
CA ASN A 10 -7.61 7.84 2.48
C ASN A 10 -7.93 8.67 1.23
N TYR A 11 -7.60 8.14 0.06
CA TYR A 11 -7.99 8.73 -1.21
C TYR A 11 -9.37 8.24 -1.67
N ASP A 12 -10.00 8.95 -2.61
CA ASP A 12 -11.14 8.39 -3.34
C ASP A 12 -10.74 7.18 -4.21
N ALA A 13 -11.73 6.43 -4.68
CA ALA A 13 -11.53 5.23 -5.47
C ALA A 13 -10.78 5.48 -6.79
N GLU A 14 -10.95 6.65 -7.41
CA GLU A 14 -10.27 6.98 -8.66
C GLU A 14 -8.77 7.17 -8.43
N ASN A 15 -8.40 7.90 -7.38
CA ASN A 15 -7.03 8.12 -6.97
C ASN A 15 -6.35 6.82 -6.53
N TRP A 16 -7.04 5.94 -5.80
CA TRP A 16 -6.51 4.61 -5.50
C TRP A 16 -6.26 3.77 -6.76
N ASN A 17 -7.16 3.84 -7.75
CA ASN A 17 -6.98 3.14 -9.02
C ASN A 17 -5.79 3.70 -9.82
N ARG A 18 -5.62 5.02 -9.86
CA ARG A 18 -4.46 5.67 -10.48
C ARG A 18 -3.16 5.27 -9.80
N LEU A 19 -3.14 5.26 -8.46
CA LEU A 19 -1.98 4.83 -7.68
C LEU A 19 -1.63 3.37 -7.92
N SER A 20 -2.63 2.48 -7.94
CA SER A 20 -2.43 1.06 -8.27
C SER A 20 -1.78 0.89 -9.64
N LYS A 21 -2.27 1.59 -10.67
CA LYS A 21 -1.67 1.55 -12.01
C LYS A 21 -0.21 2.02 -12.00
N TYR A 22 0.09 3.09 -11.25
CA TYR A 22 1.44 3.61 -11.12
C TYR A 22 2.37 2.61 -10.41
N LEU A 23 1.94 2.03 -9.28
CA LEU A 23 2.68 1.02 -8.54
C LEU A 23 2.94 -0.24 -9.38
N ASN A 24 2.00 -0.60 -10.25
CA ASN A 24 2.13 -1.71 -11.20
C ASN A 24 2.86 -1.33 -12.50
N SER A 25 3.47 -0.15 -12.59
CA SER A 25 4.32 0.27 -13.72
C SER A 25 5.80 -0.06 -13.47
N ASN A 26 6.66 0.25 -14.44
CA ASN A 26 8.13 0.16 -14.27
C ASN A 26 8.70 1.33 -13.45
N SER A 27 7.90 2.37 -13.21
CA SER A 27 8.32 3.60 -12.51
C SER A 27 8.01 3.59 -11.01
N TYR A 28 7.51 2.48 -10.45
CA TYR A 28 7.09 2.41 -9.05
C TYR A 28 8.20 2.78 -8.05
N ARG A 29 9.47 2.56 -8.42
CA ARG A 29 10.65 2.90 -7.60
C ARG A 29 10.86 4.40 -7.41
N THR A 30 10.17 5.25 -8.17
CA THR A 30 10.14 6.70 -7.93
C THR A 30 9.41 7.05 -6.63
N ILE A 31 8.47 6.21 -6.17
CA ILE A 31 7.90 6.31 -4.82
C ILE A 31 8.90 5.70 -3.84
N HIS A 32 9.27 6.43 -2.81
CA HIS A 32 10.23 5.97 -1.81
C HIS A 32 9.73 4.71 -1.10
N VAL A 33 10.64 3.81 -0.72
CA VAL A 33 10.29 2.51 -0.12
C VAL A 33 9.42 2.63 1.13
N LEU A 34 9.66 3.65 1.96
CA LEU A 34 8.83 3.93 3.15
C LEU A 34 7.40 4.34 2.80
N ASP A 35 7.21 5.09 1.72
CA ASP A 35 5.88 5.49 1.27
C ASP A 35 5.13 4.28 0.69
N ARG A 36 5.83 3.40 -0.04
CA ARG A 36 5.27 2.14 -0.54
C ARG A 36 4.82 1.23 0.61
N ALA A 37 5.64 1.10 1.65
CA ALA A 37 5.26 0.38 2.86
C ALA A 37 4.02 1.00 3.52
N LYS A 38 4.00 2.34 3.67
CA LYS A 38 2.85 3.06 4.23
C LYS A 38 1.57 2.86 3.42
N ILE A 39 1.64 2.84 2.10
CA ILE A 39 0.49 2.58 1.22
C ILE A 39 -0.13 1.19 1.52
N ILE A 40 0.69 0.16 1.70
CA ILE A 40 0.19 -1.18 2.04
C ILE A 40 -0.47 -1.20 3.43
N ASP A 41 0.15 -0.53 4.41
CA ASP A 41 -0.42 -0.45 5.77
C ASP A 41 -1.76 0.31 5.78
N ASP A 42 -1.82 1.48 5.13
CA ASP A 42 -3.03 2.31 5.06
C ASP A 42 -4.17 1.61 4.34
N THR A 43 -3.88 0.97 3.20
CA THR A 43 -4.91 0.27 2.42
C THR A 43 -5.47 -0.95 3.15
N PHE A 44 -4.63 -1.67 3.90
CA PHE A 44 -5.11 -2.74 4.77
C PHE A 44 -5.95 -2.22 5.93
N HIS A 45 -5.52 -1.15 6.60
CA HIS A 45 -6.31 -0.52 7.65
C HIS A 45 -7.69 -0.13 7.13
N PHE A 46 -7.78 0.55 5.98
CA PHE A 46 -9.05 0.96 5.41
C PHE A 46 -9.91 -0.21 4.94
N LEU A 47 -9.29 -1.30 4.48
CA LEU A 47 -10.00 -2.54 4.20
C LEU A 47 -10.66 -3.09 5.48
N MET A 48 -9.90 -3.17 6.58
CA MET A 48 -10.39 -3.70 7.85
C MET A 48 -11.47 -2.81 8.49
N THR A 49 -11.42 -1.50 8.29
CA THR A 49 -12.46 -0.56 8.76
C THR A 49 -13.65 -0.44 7.81
N GLY A 50 -13.69 -1.18 6.69
CA GLY A 50 -14.77 -1.12 5.71
C GLY A 50 -14.82 0.18 4.89
N GLN A 51 -13.73 0.95 4.88
CA GLN A 51 -13.61 2.23 4.16
C GLN A 51 -13.00 2.07 2.76
N LEU A 52 -12.46 0.88 2.44
CA LEU A 52 -11.83 0.58 1.17
C LEU A 52 -12.26 -0.81 0.67
N ASN A 53 -12.53 -0.92 -0.63
CA ASN A 53 -12.97 -2.17 -1.24
C ASN A 53 -11.80 -3.15 -1.35
N PHE A 54 -12.04 -4.43 -1.05
CA PHE A 54 -11.06 -5.51 -1.18
C PHE A 54 -10.35 -5.55 -2.54
N THR A 55 -11.06 -5.29 -3.65
CA THR A 55 -10.48 -5.23 -4.99
C THR A 55 -9.44 -4.12 -5.12
N ILE A 56 -9.64 -2.97 -4.47
CA ILE A 56 -8.65 -1.88 -4.46
C ILE A 56 -7.40 -2.32 -3.70
N PHE A 57 -7.56 -2.93 -2.52
CA PHE A 57 -6.45 -3.45 -1.75
C PHE A 57 -5.63 -4.48 -2.53
N LEU A 58 -6.30 -5.44 -3.18
CA LEU A 58 -5.64 -6.45 -4.02
C LEU A 58 -4.88 -5.84 -5.20
N ASN A 59 -5.47 -4.86 -5.87
CA ASN A 59 -4.83 -4.20 -7.01
C ASN A 59 -3.54 -3.47 -6.59
N ILE A 60 -3.55 -2.86 -5.41
CA ILE A 60 -2.37 -2.23 -4.82
C ILE A 60 -1.36 -3.32 -4.43
N SER A 61 -1.75 -4.31 -3.63
CA SER A 61 -0.82 -5.34 -3.14
C SER A 61 -0.14 -6.13 -4.26
N HIS A 62 -0.76 -6.22 -5.44
CA HIS A 62 -0.19 -6.88 -6.61
C HIS A 62 1.19 -6.34 -7.03
N TYR A 63 1.50 -5.05 -6.77
CA TYR A 63 2.83 -4.53 -7.10
C TYR A 63 3.94 -5.16 -6.25
N LEU A 64 3.65 -5.69 -5.05
CA LEU A 64 4.68 -6.26 -4.19
C LEU A 64 5.43 -7.42 -4.88
N ARG A 65 4.76 -8.16 -5.78
CA ARG A 65 5.37 -9.25 -6.57
C ARG A 65 6.65 -8.83 -7.32
N ARG A 66 6.81 -7.55 -7.65
CA ARG A 66 7.99 -6.99 -8.34
C ARG A 66 8.88 -6.12 -7.46
N ASP A 67 8.49 -5.90 -6.21
CA ASP A 67 9.27 -5.11 -5.26
C ASP A 67 10.27 -6.02 -4.55
N THR A 68 11.54 -5.63 -4.59
CA THR A 68 12.66 -6.36 -3.98
C THR A 68 13.02 -5.81 -2.61
N ASP A 69 12.45 -4.66 -2.22
CA ASP A 69 12.75 -4.03 -0.95
C ASP A 69 11.95 -4.68 0.19
N TYR A 70 12.66 -5.29 1.15
CA TYR A 70 12.05 -5.93 2.32
C TYR A 70 11.12 -4.98 3.11
N ILE A 71 11.51 -3.70 3.20
CA ILE A 71 10.74 -2.67 3.91
C ILE A 71 9.34 -2.51 3.31
N ALA A 72 9.19 -2.62 1.98
CA ALA A 72 7.88 -2.55 1.33
C ALA A 72 7.00 -3.78 1.61
N TRP A 73 7.62 -4.94 1.83
CA TRP A 73 6.93 -6.19 2.16
C TRP A 73 6.55 -6.33 3.63
N TYR A 74 7.27 -5.66 4.53
CA TYR A 74 7.06 -5.78 5.99
C TYR A 74 5.59 -5.60 6.41
N PRO A 75 4.84 -4.57 5.97
CA PRO A 75 3.44 -4.41 6.33
C PRO A 75 2.57 -5.56 5.86
N MET A 76 2.83 -6.11 4.66
CA MET A 76 2.08 -7.26 4.15
C MET A 76 2.24 -8.48 5.05
N PHE A 77 3.44 -8.76 5.55
CA PHE A 77 3.64 -9.88 6.49
C PHE A 77 2.85 -9.68 7.78
N LYS A 78 2.84 -8.47 8.35
CA LYS A 78 2.05 -8.14 9.55
C LYS A 78 0.54 -8.27 9.28
N ASN A 79 0.08 -7.88 8.09
CA ASN A 79 -1.31 -8.00 7.68
C ASN A 79 -1.74 -9.48 7.59
N LEU A 80 -0.89 -10.34 6.99
CA LEU A 80 -1.16 -11.77 6.90
C LEU A 80 -1.16 -12.45 8.28
N GLU A 81 -0.24 -12.06 9.16
CA GLU A 81 -0.21 -12.51 10.57
C GLU A 81 -1.47 -12.08 11.34
N TYR A 82 -2.02 -10.89 11.04
CA TYR A 82 -3.28 -10.45 11.65
C TYR A 82 -4.50 -11.23 11.14
N MET A 83 -4.46 -11.71 9.89
CA MET A 83 -5.58 -12.44 9.26
C MET A 83 -5.58 -13.95 9.56
N SER A 84 -4.46 -14.51 9.99
CA SER A 84 -4.30 -15.93 10.35
C SER A 84 -4.82 -16.23 11.75
#